data_AF-A0ABD3X5Z9-F1
#
_entry.id   AF-A0ABD3X5Z9-F1
#
_cell.length_a   1.000
_cell.length_b   1.000
_cell.length_c   1.000
_cell.angle_alpha   90.00
_cell.angle_beta   90.00
_cell.angle_gamma   90.00
#
_symmetry.space_group_name_H-M   'P 1'
#
loop_
_entity.id
_entity.type
_entity.pdbx_description
1 polymer ?
#
loop_
_entity_poly.entity_id
_entity_poly.type
_entity_poly.pdbx_seq_one_letter_code
_entity_poly.pdbx_strand_id
1 'polypeptide(L)' 'LENDIRLAGGNSELEGRVEVYHNGVWGTVCNNGYDSMDAEVICYMLGYDT' A
#
# COMPACT_ATOMS: atom_id res chain seq x y z
N LEU A 1 13.68 -10.13 3.28
CA LEU A 1 12.47 -9.92 2.45
C LEU A 1 12.07 -8.48 2.67
N GLU A 2 12.74 -7.55 2.00
CA GLU A 2 12.43 -6.11 2.10
C GLU A 2 11.26 -5.81 1.17
N ASN A 3 10.05 -6.10 1.61
CA ASN A 3 8.85 -5.60 0.96
C ASN A 3 8.02 -4.90 2.04
N ASP A 4 8.50 -3.75 2.53
CA ASP A 4 7.76 -2.95 3.48
C ASP A 4 6.73 -2.09 2.71
N ILE A 5 5.46 -2.45 2.85
CA ILE A 5 4.30 -1.72 2.34
C ILE A 5 3.60 -1.06 3.53
N ARG A 6 3.07 0.16 3.34
CA ARG A 6 2.22 0.82 4.35
C ARG A 6 1.11 1.65 3.72
N LEU A 7 0.08 1.94 4.52
CA LEU A 7 -0.90 2.99 4.24
C LEU A 7 -0.48 4.26 4.99
N ALA A 8 -0.51 5.40 4.29
CA ALA A 8 -0.10 6.69 4.86
C ALA A 8 -1.13 7.80 4.58
N GLY A 9 -1.33 8.69 5.56
CA GLY A 9 -2.18 9.88 5.41
C GLY A 9 -3.69 9.62 5.46
N GLY A 10 -4.12 8.44 5.90
CA GLY A 10 -5.52 8.16 6.23
C GLY A 10 -5.89 8.55 7.66
N ASN A 11 -7.19 8.51 7.97
CA ASN A 11 -7.74 8.76 9.30
C ASN A 11 -7.73 7.53 10.22
N SER A 12 -7.37 6.36 9.69
CA SER A 12 -7.25 5.10 10.43
C SER A 12 -6.15 4.22 9.83
N GLU A 13 -5.82 3.13 10.52
CA GLU A 13 -4.84 2.14 10.02
C GLU A 13 -5.34 1.36 8.79
N LEU A 14 -6.64 1.38 8.51
CA LEU A 14 -7.28 0.66 7.40
C LEU A 14 -7.42 1.50 6.13
N GLU A 15 -6.97 2.75 6.12
CA GLU A 15 -7.03 3.61 4.94
C GLU A 15 -5.78 4.45 4.74
N GLY A 16 -5.53 4.83 3.49
CA GLY A 16 -4.48 5.77 3.16
C GLY A 16 -3.92 5.56 1.75
N ARG A 17 -2.94 6.39 1.41
CA ARG A 17 -2.13 6.22 0.21
C ARG A 17 -1.16 5.06 0.42
N VAL A 18 -1.06 4.19 -0.58
CA VAL A 18 -0.08 3.11 -0.60
C VAL A 18 1.32 3.68 -0.79
N GLU A 19 2.23 3.32 0.12
CA GLU A 19 3.65 3.61 0.02
C GLU A 19 4.47 2.33 0.08
N VAL A 20 5.53 2.27 -0.73
CA VAL A 20 6.46 1.13 -0.82
C VAL A 20 7.85 1.61 -0.46
N TYR A 21 8.54 0.85 0.39
CA TYR A 21 9.94 1.10 0.71
C TYR A 21 10.85 0.48 -0.34
N HIS A 22 11.65 1.31 -0.99
CA HIS A 22 12.59 0.87 -2.02
C HIS A 22 13.86 1.74 -1.99
N ASN A 23 15.04 1.11 -2.01
CA ASN A 23 16.35 1.80 -1.96
C ASN A 23 16.48 2.83 -0.83
N GLY A 24 16.00 2.49 0.37
CA GLY A 24 16.14 3.36 1.54
C GLY A 24 15.11 4.50 1.64
N VAL A 25 14.15 4.58 0.72
CA VAL A 25 13.15 5.65 0.68
C VAL A 25 11.74 5.12 0.50
N TRP A 26 10.78 5.86 1.04
CA TRP A 26 9.36 5.61 0.81
C TRP A 26 8.91 6.33 -0.48
N GLY A 27 8.30 5.58 -1.39
CA GLY A 27 7.72 6.09 -2.62
C GLY A 27 6.23 5.76 -2.73
N THR A 28 5.52 6.48 -3.62
CA THR A 28 4.11 6.24 -3.91
C THR A 28 3.93 5.35 -5.14
N VAL A 29 2.83 4.60 -5.19
CA VAL A 29 2.44 3.85 -6.39
C VAL A 29 1.77 4.78 -7.41
N CYS A 30 2.12 4.66 -8.69
CA CYS A 30 1.46 5.40 -9.77
C CYS A 30 0.05 4.84 -9.99
N ASN A 31 -0.94 5.72 -10.20
CA ASN A 31 -2.34 5.30 -10.40
C ASN A 31 -2.63 4.73 -11.79
N ASN A 32 -1.69 4.80 -12.74
CA ASN A 32 -1.90 4.29 -14.09
C ASN A 32 -1.95 2.76 -14.08
N GLY A 33 -3.12 2.21 -14.37
CA GLY A 33 -3.36 0.76 -14.32
C GLY A 33 -3.50 0.20 -12.91
N TYR A 34 -3.56 1.05 -11.88
CA TYR A 34 -3.92 0.66 -10.53
C TYR A 34 -5.42 0.49 -10.43
N ASP A 35 -5.88 -0.69 -10.04
CA ASP A 35 -7.31 -0.98 -9.87
C ASP A 35 -7.66 -1.55 -8.49
N SER A 36 -8.92 -1.96 -8.31
CA SER A 36 -9.41 -2.50 -7.04
C SER A 36 -8.78 -3.85 -6.70
N MET A 37 -8.35 -4.64 -7.69
CA MET A 37 -7.70 -5.93 -7.46
C MET A 37 -6.31 -5.70 -6.84
N ASP A 38 -5.57 -4.69 -7.32
CA ASP A 38 -4.30 -4.30 -6.73
C ASP A 38 -4.48 -3.85 -5.27
N ALA A 39 -5.51 -3.05 -5.01
CA ALA A 39 -5.86 -2.61 -3.66
C ALA A 39 -6.22 -3.79 -2.74
N GLU A 40 -6.98 -4.77 -3.25
CA GLU A 40 -7.37 -5.98 -2.50
C GLU A 40 -6.13 -6.78 -2.09
N VAL A 41 -5.20 -6.99 -3.01
CA VAL A 41 -3.92 -7.68 -2.74
C VAL A 41 -3.11 -6.94 -1.66
N ILE A 42 -3.06 -5.61 -1.70
CA ILE A 42 -2.34 -4.81 -0.71
C ILE A 42 -2.98 -4.94 0.68
N CYS A 43 -4.31 -4.87 0.78
CA CYS A 43 -5.02 -5.10 2.04
C CYS A 43 -4.67 -6.47 2.63
N TYR A 44 -4.69 -7.54 1.83
CA TYR A 44 -4.30 -8.86 2.29
C TYR A 44 -2.81 -8.96 2.69
N MET A 45 -1.90 -8.31 1.96
CA MET A 45 -0.48 -8.26 2.33
C MET A 45 -0.25 -7.57 3.67
N LEU A 46 -1.10 -6.61 4.02
CA LEU A 46 -1.10 -5.91 5.32
C LEU A 46 -1.87 -6.70 6.41
N GLY A 47 -2.49 -7.83 6.07
CA GLY A 47 -3.25 -8.67 7.00
C GLY A 47 -4.68 -8.20 7.26
N TYR A 48 -5.25 -7.39 6.36
CA TYR A 48 -6.62 -6.93 6.43
C TYR A 48 -7.54 -7.75 5.52
N ASP A 49 -8.80 -7.88 5.92
CA ASP A 49 -9.89 -8.34 5.05
C ASP A 49 -10.42 -7.16 4.22
N THR A 50 -11.04 -7.47 3.07
CA THR A 50 -11.48 -6.50 2.06
C THR A 50 -12.99 -6.47 1.89
#